data_AF-A0A256GE76-F1
#
_entry.id   AF-A0A256GE76-F1
#
_cell.length_a   1.000
_cell.length_b   1.000
_cell.length_c   1.000
_cell.angle_alpha   90.00
_cell.angle_beta   90.00
_cell.angle_gamma   90.00
#
_symmetry.space_group_name_H-M   'P 1'
#
loop_
_entity.id
_entity.type
_entity.pdbx_description
1 polymer ?
#
loop_
_entity_poly.entity_id
_entity_poly.type
_entity_poly.pdbx_seq_one_letter_code
_entity_poly.pdbx_strand_id
1 'polypeptide(L)'
;MFELPVRIIGEPGSGKTMLATLAEFKMVETVMRDLSTENHRGLATALADAGFLRDGKPRVAAVRIPMESDYRDFWELPYEPAIKTKLALWLVQARAMLGLLRNLTANRRRGLHDIRFIARESSEAQIEQIGGLTAQGIRDRALEVQKAIYAISAGLRPPAFENLPIEATSPYQPFEAIRAIEIDWRGEVLSLSPLVMLDDVHALHPDQRDDMFAALSRREIRFGRWLMMRLDALSPGAVLGAPGSQETHNLTTGRDFVDIRMQGHSERGTERRQFRSMALDMANRYLPLVQSLKNRNADFAALLPSEPPILSPGRLTELTSQIEREQAKLGITPARRREIETIVSEHLSGSQSYDKRAEVHLSMVRILMHRYANRVQHMTPSLFEDFDPDPKSPLKADSGVSEAARFHLSDNWKRAYHYGISDLCDASNENAELFLQFAGALVARMETRVIRGKNPGLNAAAQENVLVEKARSIMDGWSFAFARRVRLFVDAIARECLEVSRSPNARLGAGANAIGIPEEEIQELLRGESELAFVLKHALANGAIIVRRNYGQGGRSWCLIELSGTVCLAHGLTFKRGGFLEKRISYLLEASN
;
A
#
# COMPACT_ATOMS: atom_id res chain seq x y z
N MET A 1 22.92 -5.14 -3.98
CA MET A 1 21.98 -4.26 -3.25
C MET A 1 22.68 -3.14 -2.50
N PHE A 2 23.78 -3.39 -1.78
CA PHE A 2 24.47 -2.38 -0.96
C PHE A 2 25.56 -1.55 -1.67
N GLU A 3 25.78 -1.78 -2.97
CA GLU A 3 26.73 -0.98 -3.79
C GLU A 3 26.06 -0.34 -5.01
N LEU A 4 24.81 -0.70 -5.30
CA LEU A 4 24.02 -0.12 -6.40
C LEU A 4 23.03 0.89 -5.83
N PRO A 5 22.68 1.95 -6.58
CA PRO A 5 21.55 2.80 -6.24
C PRO A 5 20.26 1.98 -6.26
N VAL A 6 19.44 2.11 -5.21
CA VAL A 6 18.14 1.45 -5.08
C VAL A 6 17.07 2.51 -4.91
N ARG A 7 15.98 2.46 -5.67
CA ARG A 7 14.79 3.26 -5.42
C ARG A 7 13.72 2.41 -4.77
N ILE A 8 13.26 2.83 -3.59
CA ILE A 8 12.17 2.18 -2.87
C ILE A 8 10.94 3.05 -3.01
N ILE A 9 9.98 2.56 -3.80
CA ILE A 9 8.76 3.29 -4.16
C ILE A 9 7.58 2.60 -3.47
N GLY A 10 6.71 3.39 -2.85
CA GLY A 10 5.47 2.85 -2.29
C GLY A 10 4.45 3.93 -2.01
N GLU A 11 3.22 3.53 -1.82
CA GLU A 11 2.14 4.41 -1.38
C GLU A 11 2.43 5.02 0.00
N PRO A 12 1.75 6.12 0.38
CA PRO A 12 1.78 6.63 1.74
C PRO A 12 1.40 5.53 2.74
N GLY A 13 2.11 5.45 3.88
CA GLY A 13 1.82 4.43 4.89
C GLY A 13 2.28 3.00 4.58
N SER A 14 3.02 2.79 3.48
CA SER A 14 3.56 1.48 3.14
C SER A 14 4.66 0.96 4.10
N GLY A 15 5.12 1.77 5.07
CA GLY A 15 6.16 1.38 6.03
C GLY A 15 7.60 1.68 5.62
N LYS A 16 7.84 2.43 4.53
CA LYS A 16 9.17 2.86 4.04
C LYS A 16 10.07 3.44 5.16
N THR A 17 9.57 4.48 5.81
CA THR A 17 10.22 5.17 6.93
C THR A 17 10.55 4.23 8.09
N MET A 18 9.64 3.31 8.45
CA MET A 18 9.90 2.33 9.51
C MET A 18 10.99 1.33 9.13
N LEU A 19 11.00 0.86 7.88
CA LEU A 19 12.04 -0.01 7.35
C LEU A 19 13.41 0.67 7.41
N ALA A 20 13.49 1.94 6.98
CA ALA A 20 14.73 2.70 7.04
C ALA A 20 15.23 2.91 8.47
N THR A 21 14.34 3.21 9.42
CA THR A 21 14.70 3.37 10.83
C THR A 21 15.21 2.06 11.43
N LEU A 22 14.57 0.92 11.13
CA LEU A 22 15.00 -0.40 11.62
C LEU A 22 16.37 -0.80 11.06
N ALA A 23 16.65 -0.43 9.81
CA ALA A 23 17.92 -0.71 9.14
C ALA A 23 19.09 0.13 9.66
N GLU A 24 18.86 1.25 10.36
CA GLU A 24 19.93 2.09 10.93
C GLU A 24 20.84 1.27 11.86
N PHE A 25 22.16 1.50 11.77
CA PHE A 25 23.15 0.71 12.53
C PHE A 25 22.87 0.67 14.04
N LYS A 26 22.46 1.81 14.63
CA LYS A 26 22.11 1.89 16.06
C LYS A 26 21.01 0.91 16.47
N MET A 27 20.02 0.70 15.59
CA MET A 27 18.89 -0.19 15.83
C MET A 27 19.30 -1.64 15.63
N VAL A 28 20.06 -1.92 14.57
CA VAL A 28 20.64 -3.25 14.33
C VAL A 28 21.48 -3.70 15.53
N GLU A 29 22.38 -2.85 16.02
CA GLU A 29 23.20 -3.16 17.19
C GLU A 29 22.35 -3.34 18.46
N THR A 30 21.27 -2.58 18.62
CA THR A 30 20.32 -2.73 19.75
C THR A 30 19.60 -4.08 19.70
N VAL A 31 19.07 -4.48 18.54
CA VAL A 31 18.39 -5.77 18.34
C VAL A 31 19.34 -6.93 18.64
N MET A 32 20.58 -6.85 18.16
CA MET A 32 21.59 -7.90 18.38
C MET A 32 22.10 -7.99 19.81
N ARG A 33 21.88 -6.94 20.63
CA ARG A 33 22.30 -6.92 22.04
C ARG A 33 21.48 -7.88 22.89
N ASP A 34 20.19 -7.99 22.60
CA ASP A 34 19.25 -8.71 23.45
C ASP A 34 18.40 -9.67 22.62
N LEU A 35 19.01 -10.78 22.22
CA LEU A 35 18.31 -11.88 21.55
C LEU A 35 17.54 -12.78 22.55
N SER A 36 17.36 -12.36 23.81
CA SER A 36 16.58 -13.14 24.78
C SER A 36 15.09 -13.08 24.47
N THR A 37 14.62 -11.98 23.89
CA THR A 37 13.21 -11.83 23.49
C THR A 37 12.95 -12.46 22.12
N GLU A 38 11.80 -13.10 21.98
CA GLU A 38 11.35 -13.68 20.70
C GLU A 38 11.22 -12.60 19.61
N ASN A 39 10.79 -11.40 19.98
CA ASN A 39 10.71 -10.25 19.08
C ASN A 39 12.06 -9.89 18.47
N HIS A 40 13.12 -9.74 19.28
CA HIS A 40 14.45 -9.40 18.77
C HIS A 40 15.06 -10.53 17.95
N ARG A 41 14.80 -11.80 18.29
CA ARG A 41 15.22 -12.94 17.44
C ARG A 41 14.57 -12.89 16.06
N GLY A 42 13.26 -12.66 15.99
CA GLY A 42 12.55 -12.50 14.73
C GLY A 42 13.09 -11.34 13.88
N LEU A 43 13.36 -10.19 14.51
CA LEU A 43 13.96 -9.04 13.82
C LEU A 43 15.38 -9.33 13.33
N ALA A 44 16.19 -10.02 14.12
CA ALA A 44 17.55 -10.41 13.71
C ALA A 44 17.52 -11.36 12.51
N THR A 45 16.62 -12.34 12.48
CA THR A 45 16.43 -13.21 11.31
C THR A 45 16.06 -12.41 10.07
N ALA A 46 15.07 -11.51 10.18
CA ALA A 46 14.67 -10.66 9.05
C ALA A 46 15.81 -9.75 8.55
N LEU A 47 16.62 -9.19 9.46
CA LEU A 47 17.79 -8.40 9.11
C LEU A 47 18.88 -9.25 8.43
N ALA A 48 19.04 -10.51 8.84
CA ALA A 48 19.96 -11.45 8.20
C ALA A 48 19.49 -11.82 6.79
N ASP A 49 18.21 -12.13 6.61
CA ASP A 49 17.60 -12.45 5.31
C ASP A 49 17.69 -11.25 4.34
N ALA A 50 17.56 -10.03 4.85
CA ALA A 50 17.77 -8.80 4.10
C ALA A 50 19.26 -8.46 3.86
N GLY A 51 20.19 -9.23 4.44
CA GLY A 51 21.64 -9.09 4.24
C GLY A 51 22.32 -8.02 5.10
N PHE A 52 21.65 -7.45 6.09
CA PHE A 52 22.23 -6.51 7.06
C PHE A 52 23.11 -7.22 8.10
N LEU A 53 22.87 -8.52 8.31
CA LEU A 53 23.69 -9.38 9.16
C LEU A 53 24.38 -10.47 8.34
N ARG A 54 25.55 -10.91 8.78
CA ARG A 54 26.27 -12.07 8.26
C ARG A 54 26.90 -12.82 9.43
N ASP A 55 26.66 -14.13 9.52
CA ASP A 55 27.20 -14.99 10.58
C ASP A 55 26.95 -14.43 12.00
N GLY A 56 25.76 -13.84 12.21
CA GLY A 56 25.39 -13.22 13.48
C GLY A 56 26.16 -11.93 13.84
N LYS A 57 26.82 -11.29 12.87
CA LYS A 57 27.51 -9.99 13.01
C LYS A 57 26.89 -8.96 12.07
N PRO A 58 26.94 -7.65 12.40
CA PRO A 58 26.54 -6.61 11.46
C PRO A 58 27.39 -6.67 10.19
N ARG A 59 26.79 -6.39 9.04
CA ARG A 59 27.50 -6.28 7.76
C ARG A 59 27.43 -4.86 7.19
N VAL A 60 26.39 -4.11 7.55
CA VAL A 60 26.07 -2.81 6.94
C VAL A 60 26.02 -1.73 8.01
N ALA A 61 26.72 -0.63 7.77
CA ALA A 61 26.63 0.60 8.57
C ALA A 61 25.65 1.55 7.88
N ALA A 62 24.36 1.45 8.22
CA ALA A 62 23.32 2.25 7.58
C ALA A 62 22.97 3.52 8.37
N VAL A 63 22.69 4.60 7.63
CA VAL A 63 22.17 5.86 8.15
C VAL A 63 20.95 6.31 7.34
N ARG A 64 19.92 6.78 8.05
CA ARG A 64 18.75 7.40 7.42
C ARG A 64 18.91 8.92 7.42
N ILE A 65 18.64 9.55 6.28
CA ILE A 65 18.59 11.00 6.14
C ILE A 65 17.21 11.37 5.57
N PRO A 66 16.34 12.03 6.37
CA PRO A 66 15.06 12.51 5.85
C PRO A 66 15.32 13.71 4.93
N MET A 67 14.74 13.71 3.73
CA MET A 67 14.80 14.81 2.77
C MET A 67 13.72 15.84 3.12
N GLU A 68 13.91 16.55 4.23
CA GLU A 68 13.00 17.59 4.71
C GLU A 68 13.10 18.90 3.89
N SER A 69 12.29 19.91 4.24
CA SER A 69 12.13 21.18 3.51
C SER A 69 13.45 21.88 3.17
N ASP A 70 14.45 21.85 4.06
CA ASP A 70 15.76 22.50 3.85
C ASP A 70 16.40 22.12 2.51
N TYR A 71 16.18 20.89 2.02
CA TYR A 71 16.77 20.46 0.76
C TYR A 71 16.03 21.03 -0.45
N ARG A 72 14.71 21.25 -0.34
CA ARG A 72 13.91 21.86 -1.40
C ARG A 72 14.29 23.33 -1.58
N ASP A 73 14.63 24.03 -0.51
CA ASP A 73 14.96 25.46 -0.55
C ASP A 73 16.16 25.77 -1.46
N PHE A 74 17.08 24.81 -1.68
CA PHE A 74 18.17 24.98 -2.65
C PHE A 74 17.68 25.21 -4.08
N TRP A 75 16.50 24.72 -4.43
CA TRP A 75 15.91 24.94 -5.75
C TRP A 75 15.58 26.43 -5.98
N GLU A 76 15.15 27.13 -4.94
CA GLU A 76 14.75 28.54 -5.01
C GLU A 76 15.94 29.51 -5.02
N LEU A 77 17.16 29.02 -4.79
CA LEU A 77 18.36 29.86 -4.80
C LEU A 77 18.61 30.46 -6.19
N PRO A 78 19.07 31.72 -6.30
CA PRO A 78 19.33 32.39 -7.57
C PRO A 78 20.69 32.00 -8.16
N TYR A 79 21.02 30.72 -8.18
CA TYR A 79 22.24 30.17 -8.75
C TYR A 79 21.96 29.32 -10.00
N GLU A 80 23.00 28.97 -10.75
CA GLU A 80 22.85 28.02 -11.85
C GLU A 80 22.46 26.62 -11.33
N PRO A 81 21.68 25.83 -12.09
CA PRO A 81 21.22 24.50 -11.66
C PRO A 81 22.35 23.59 -11.16
N ALA A 82 23.51 23.58 -11.85
CA ALA A 82 24.65 22.77 -11.46
C ALA A 82 25.21 23.13 -10.07
N ILE A 83 25.15 24.40 -9.67
CA ILE A 83 25.60 24.86 -8.35
C ILE A 83 24.59 24.42 -7.28
N LYS A 84 23.29 24.60 -7.54
CA LYS A 84 22.22 24.15 -6.62
C LYS A 84 22.34 22.66 -6.33
N THR A 85 22.50 21.85 -7.39
CA THR A 85 22.65 20.40 -7.28
C THR A 85 23.90 20.02 -6.50
N LYS A 86 25.05 20.70 -6.71
CA LYS A 86 26.28 20.47 -5.92
C LYS A 86 26.09 20.78 -4.43
N LEU A 87 25.50 21.93 -4.10
CA LEU A 87 25.23 22.31 -2.71
C LEU A 87 24.34 21.29 -2.00
N ALA A 88 23.25 20.87 -2.66
CA ALA A 88 22.37 19.83 -2.12
C ALA A 88 23.11 18.50 -1.90
N LEU A 89 23.90 18.05 -2.87
CA LEU A 89 24.67 16.80 -2.78
C LEU A 89 25.73 16.85 -1.66
N TRP A 90 26.44 17.96 -1.51
CA TRP A 90 27.43 18.13 -0.44
C TRP A 90 26.78 18.15 0.93
N LEU A 91 25.62 18.80 1.07
CA LEU A 91 24.87 18.79 2.32
C LEU A 91 24.37 17.39 2.67
N VAL A 92 23.81 16.65 1.70
CA VAL A 92 23.36 15.25 1.89
C VAL A 92 24.53 14.38 2.35
N GLN A 93 25.68 14.48 1.68
CA GLN A 93 26.88 13.73 2.02
C GLN A 93 27.40 14.09 3.41
N ALA A 94 27.45 15.37 3.77
CA ALA A 94 27.92 15.82 5.08
C ALA A 94 26.99 15.32 6.21
N ARG A 95 25.67 15.47 6.02
CA ARG A 95 24.65 14.95 6.96
C ARG A 95 24.71 13.42 7.07
N ALA A 96 24.97 12.70 5.97
CA ALA A 96 25.17 11.26 5.99
C ALA A 96 26.37 10.85 6.84
N MET A 97 27.54 11.48 6.65
CA MET A 97 28.74 11.16 7.44
C MET A 97 28.54 11.46 8.93
N LEU A 98 27.98 12.63 9.27
CA LEU A 98 27.67 12.99 10.66
C LEU A 98 26.64 12.04 11.29
N GLY A 99 25.58 11.70 10.54
CA GLY A 99 24.54 10.77 11.00
C GLY A 99 25.08 9.35 11.20
N LEU A 100 25.98 8.90 10.32
CA LEU A 100 26.60 7.59 10.41
C LEU A 100 27.49 7.46 11.65
N LEU A 101 28.33 8.47 11.90
CA LEU A 101 29.16 8.53 13.11
C LEU A 101 28.31 8.56 14.38
N ARG A 102 27.20 9.31 14.37
CA ARG A 102 26.24 9.32 15.48
C ARG A 102 25.60 7.95 15.68
N ASN A 103 25.24 7.24 14.60
CA ASN A 103 24.65 5.91 14.69
C ASN A 103 25.65 4.86 15.20
N LEU A 104 26.91 4.91 14.74
CA LEU A 104 27.97 4.01 15.19
C LEU A 104 28.32 4.23 16.68
N THR A 105 28.21 5.46 17.18
CA THR A 105 28.54 5.80 18.57
C THR A 105 27.33 5.81 19.52
N ALA A 106 26.10 5.70 19.02
CA ALA A 106 24.85 5.90 19.76
C ALA A 106 24.73 5.02 21.02
N ASN A 107 25.13 3.75 20.94
CA ASN A 107 25.00 2.79 22.03
C ASN A 107 26.17 2.85 23.05
N ARG A 108 27.06 3.85 22.92
CA ARG A 108 28.22 4.10 23.82
C ARG A 108 29.15 2.90 24.00
N ARG A 109 29.27 2.07 22.95
CA ARG A 109 30.16 0.89 22.90
C ARG A 109 31.52 1.18 22.31
N ARG A 110 31.62 2.27 21.56
CA ARG A 110 32.80 2.67 20.79
C ARG A 110 32.91 4.19 20.78
N GLY A 111 34.14 4.70 20.85
CA GLY A 111 34.46 6.09 20.60
C GLY A 111 34.72 6.34 19.11
N LEU A 112 35.03 7.59 18.76
CA LEU A 112 35.46 7.93 17.39
C LEU A 112 36.82 7.31 17.05
N HIS A 113 37.69 7.08 18.03
CA HIS A 113 39.00 6.46 17.81
C HIS A 113 38.91 4.99 17.40
N ASP A 114 37.79 4.33 17.68
CA ASP A 114 37.53 2.92 17.32
C ASP A 114 36.90 2.76 15.93
N ILE A 115 36.80 3.84 15.16
CA ILE A 115 36.17 3.88 13.84
C ILE A 115 37.19 4.36 12.82
N ARG A 116 37.39 3.56 11.76
CA ARG A 116 38.27 3.90 10.63
C ARG A 116 37.51 3.77 9.33
N PHE A 117 37.70 4.74 8.44
CA PHE A 117 37.16 4.69 7.08
C PHE A 117 38.21 4.14 6.13
N ILE A 118 37.78 3.28 5.20
CA ILE A 118 38.66 2.66 4.23
C ILE A 118 38.41 3.30 2.87
N ALA A 119 39.47 3.87 2.29
CA ALA A 119 39.41 4.49 0.97
C ALA A 119 39.24 3.46 -0.14
N ARG A 120 38.68 3.90 -1.27
CA ARG A 120 38.77 3.22 -2.55
C ARG A 120 40.20 3.33 -3.10
N GLU A 121 40.62 2.36 -3.90
CA GLU A 121 41.90 2.41 -4.62
C GLU A 121 42.00 3.70 -5.47
N SER A 122 43.20 4.28 -5.54
CA SER A 122 43.50 5.51 -6.30
C SER A 122 42.69 6.76 -5.92
N SER A 123 42.32 6.91 -4.64
CA SER A 123 41.51 8.05 -4.16
C SER A 123 42.31 9.07 -3.32
N GLU A 124 43.64 9.11 -3.44
CA GLU A 124 44.55 9.91 -2.60
C GLU A 124 44.16 11.40 -2.52
N ALA A 125 43.88 12.05 -3.66
CA ALA A 125 43.45 13.44 -3.70
C ALA A 125 42.06 13.68 -3.07
N GLN A 126 41.18 12.67 -3.07
CA GLN A 126 39.85 12.76 -2.46
C GLN A 126 39.88 12.56 -0.94
N ILE A 127 40.91 11.87 -0.41
CA ILE A 127 41.04 11.61 1.03
C ILE A 127 41.20 12.91 1.81
N GLU A 128 42.04 13.83 1.32
CA GLU A 128 42.25 15.13 1.97
C GLU A 128 40.96 15.97 1.99
N GLN A 129 40.22 15.98 0.88
CA GLN A 129 38.97 16.73 0.72
C GLN A 129 37.88 16.33 1.72
N ILE A 130 37.87 15.07 2.15
CA ILE A 130 36.88 14.53 3.09
C ILE A 130 37.32 14.60 4.56
N GLY A 131 38.52 15.15 4.85
CA GLY A 131 39.07 15.24 6.20
C GLY A 131 39.88 14.02 6.64
N GLY A 132 40.36 13.21 5.69
CA GLY A 132 41.14 12.00 5.96
C GLY A 132 40.30 10.75 6.17
N LEU A 133 40.90 9.74 6.83
CA LEU A 133 40.29 8.42 7.07
C LEU A 133 39.96 8.15 8.55
N THR A 134 40.29 9.10 9.43
CA THR A 134 39.92 9.02 10.85
C THR A 134 38.49 9.52 11.03
N ALA A 135 37.75 8.93 11.97
CA ALA A 135 36.40 9.39 12.25
C ALA A 135 36.34 10.82 12.79
N GLN A 136 37.38 11.27 13.51
CA GLN A 136 37.47 12.65 13.98
C GLN A 136 37.64 13.61 12.81
N GLY A 137 38.57 13.36 11.89
CA GLY A 137 38.81 14.23 10.74
C GLY A 137 37.60 14.30 9.80
N ILE A 138 36.95 13.16 9.52
CA ILE A 138 35.71 13.13 8.74
C ILE A 138 34.58 13.89 9.42
N ARG A 139 34.42 13.77 10.74
CA ARG A 139 33.42 14.51 11.50
C ARG A 139 33.63 16.01 11.37
N ASP A 140 34.86 16.47 11.61
CA ASP A 140 35.19 17.88 11.64
C ASP A 140 34.98 18.49 10.26
N ARG A 141 35.47 17.83 9.20
CA ARG A 141 35.26 18.29 7.82
C ARG A 141 33.79 18.29 7.41
N ALA A 142 33.03 17.24 7.75
CA ALA A 142 31.60 17.19 7.46
C ALA A 142 30.83 18.31 8.18
N LEU A 143 31.22 18.65 9.41
CA LEU A 143 30.61 19.73 10.18
C LEU A 143 30.92 21.11 9.59
N GLU A 144 32.15 21.35 9.12
CA GLU A 144 32.52 22.56 8.40
C GLU A 144 31.65 22.75 7.14
N VAL A 145 31.59 21.73 6.29
CA VAL A 145 30.80 21.74 5.05
C VAL A 145 29.31 21.96 5.35
N GLN A 146 28.76 21.25 6.34
CA GLN A 146 27.37 21.41 6.74
C GLN A 146 27.07 22.83 7.21
N LYS A 147 27.91 23.41 8.08
CA LYS A 147 27.72 24.78 8.59
C LYS A 147 27.81 25.81 7.47
N ALA A 148 28.79 25.67 6.58
CA ALA A 148 28.98 26.57 5.46
C ALA A 148 27.79 26.55 4.49
N ILE A 149 27.27 25.37 4.15
CA ILE A 149 26.10 25.23 3.28
C ILE A 149 24.81 25.70 3.97
N TYR A 150 24.64 25.37 5.24
CA TYR A 150 23.46 25.79 6.01
C TYR A 150 23.39 27.32 6.15
N ALA A 151 24.53 28.00 6.30
CA ALA A 151 24.58 29.46 6.35
C ALA A 151 24.09 30.12 5.05
N ILE A 152 24.25 29.44 3.90
CA ILE A 152 23.76 29.92 2.59
C ILE A 152 22.23 29.80 2.53
N SER A 153 21.67 28.66 2.94
CA SER A 153 20.22 28.41 2.85
C SER A 153 19.42 29.14 3.93
N ALA A 154 20.00 29.34 5.12
CA ALA A 154 19.33 30.03 6.23
C ALA A 154 19.39 31.57 6.13
N GLY A 155 20.16 32.12 5.19
CA GLY A 155 20.28 33.56 4.99
C GLY A 155 19.03 34.18 4.37
N LEU A 156 18.59 35.33 4.89
CA LEU A 156 17.49 36.13 4.33
C LEU A 156 17.70 36.51 2.86
N ARG A 157 18.97 36.68 2.46
CA ARG A 157 19.38 36.88 1.07
C ARG A 157 20.59 35.99 0.81
N PRO A 158 20.53 35.09 -0.19
CA PRO A 158 21.68 34.28 -0.55
C PRO A 158 22.83 35.18 -1.06
N PRO A 159 24.09 34.90 -0.66
CA PRO A 159 25.24 35.68 -1.11
C PRO A 159 25.45 35.56 -2.63
N ALA A 160 26.22 36.47 -3.21
CA ALA A 160 26.69 36.28 -4.58
C ALA A 160 27.60 35.03 -4.66
N PHE A 161 27.65 34.38 -5.82
CA PHE A 161 28.45 33.17 -6.04
C PHE A 161 29.93 33.35 -5.62
N GLU A 162 30.51 34.50 -5.93
CA GLU A 162 31.90 34.86 -5.60
C GLU A 162 32.16 34.98 -4.09
N ASN A 163 31.11 35.19 -3.30
CA ASN A 163 31.16 35.36 -1.86
C ASN A 163 30.73 34.09 -1.10
N LEU A 164 30.57 32.97 -1.80
CA LEU A 164 30.27 31.70 -1.14
C LEU A 164 31.48 31.23 -0.33
N PRO A 165 31.28 30.69 0.89
CA PRO A 165 32.37 30.12 1.67
C PRO A 165 33.09 29.03 0.89
N ILE A 166 34.43 29.01 0.97
CA ILE A 166 35.27 28.03 0.27
C ILE A 166 34.88 26.60 0.68
N GLU A 167 34.49 26.40 1.95
CA GLU A 167 34.05 25.11 2.48
C GLU A 167 32.73 24.64 1.85
N ALA A 168 31.90 25.56 1.35
CA ALA A 168 30.66 25.26 0.65
C ALA A 168 30.83 25.15 -0.87
N THR A 169 31.99 25.51 -1.43
CA THR A 169 32.28 25.42 -2.88
C THR A 169 33.39 24.42 -3.22
N SER A 170 34.17 24.00 -2.22
CA SER A 170 35.23 23.01 -2.39
C SER A 170 34.63 21.61 -2.59
N PRO A 171 35.26 20.76 -3.43
CA PRO A 171 34.81 19.38 -3.60
C PRO A 171 34.71 18.64 -2.27
N TYR A 172 33.54 18.02 -2.03
CA TYR A 172 33.29 17.15 -0.89
C TYR A 172 32.54 15.90 -1.34
N GLN A 173 33.26 14.78 -1.52
CA GLN A 173 32.71 13.55 -2.13
C GLN A 173 33.01 12.27 -1.32
N PRO A 174 32.61 12.19 -0.04
CA PRO A 174 32.85 10.99 0.78
C PRO A 174 32.25 9.70 0.18
N PHE A 175 31.15 9.78 -0.58
CA PHE A 175 30.58 8.58 -1.20
C PHE A 175 31.46 7.98 -2.30
N GLU A 176 32.21 8.81 -3.03
CA GLU A 176 33.14 8.35 -4.05
C GLU A 176 34.46 7.84 -3.44
N ALA A 177 34.89 8.45 -2.32
CA ALA A 177 36.16 8.16 -1.68
C ALA A 177 36.15 6.92 -0.77
N ILE A 178 35.02 6.61 -0.10
CA ILE A 178 34.94 5.59 0.94
C ILE A 178 34.37 4.28 0.37
N ARG A 179 35.06 3.15 0.62
CA ARG A 179 34.59 1.80 0.26
C ARG A 179 34.02 1.01 1.44
N ALA A 180 34.56 1.19 2.64
CA ALA A 180 34.19 0.41 3.82
C ALA A 180 34.44 1.18 5.12
N ILE A 181 33.88 0.68 6.22
CA ILE A 181 34.08 1.21 7.58
C ILE A 181 34.55 0.07 8.47
N GLU A 182 35.69 0.25 9.13
CA GLU A 182 36.19 -0.68 10.14
C GLU A 182 35.76 -0.22 11.54
N ILE A 183 35.27 -1.17 12.33
CA ILE A 183 34.93 -0.99 13.74
C ILE A 183 35.46 -2.16 14.58
N ASP A 184 35.69 -1.93 15.87
CA ASP A 184 35.83 -3.02 16.83
C ASP A 184 34.46 -3.61 17.20
N TRP A 185 34.22 -4.87 16.87
CA TRP A 185 33.04 -5.61 17.29
C TRP A 185 33.42 -6.74 18.25
N ARG A 186 33.34 -6.46 19.56
CA ARG A 186 33.61 -7.45 20.63
C ARG A 186 35.04 -8.01 20.59
N GLY A 187 36.03 -7.17 20.31
CA GLY A 187 37.45 -7.53 20.22
C GLY A 187 37.90 -7.98 18.83
N GLU A 188 37.02 -7.95 17.83
CA GLU A 188 37.32 -8.32 16.45
C GLU A 188 37.11 -7.13 15.52
N VAL A 189 38.05 -6.89 14.62
CA VAL A 189 37.91 -5.85 13.60
C VAL A 189 36.93 -6.31 12.53
N LEU A 190 35.83 -5.58 12.40
CA LEU A 190 34.75 -5.89 11.48
C LEU A 190 34.70 -4.82 10.38
N SER A 191 34.69 -5.26 9.12
CA SER A 191 34.54 -4.38 7.96
C SER A 191 33.07 -4.32 7.52
N LEU A 192 32.49 -3.12 7.55
CA LEU A 192 31.11 -2.83 7.24
C LEU A 192 30.98 -2.12 5.89
N SER A 193 29.95 -2.48 5.12
CA SER A 193 29.54 -1.73 3.94
C SER A 193 28.72 -0.50 4.38
N PRO A 194 29.11 0.73 4.01
CA PRO A 194 28.34 1.91 4.34
C PRO A 194 27.09 2.02 3.47
N LEU A 195 25.98 2.48 4.06
CA LEU A 195 24.70 2.66 3.37
C LEU A 195 24.04 3.97 3.82
N VAL A 196 23.64 4.81 2.86
CA VAL A 196 22.76 5.95 3.09
C VAL A 196 21.36 5.65 2.56
N MET A 197 20.35 5.92 3.37
CA MET A 197 18.94 5.84 3.01
C MET A 197 18.37 7.26 3.03
N LEU A 198 18.18 7.82 1.83
CA LEU A 198 17.52 9.11 1.63
C LEU A 198 16.01 8.87 1.67
N ASP A 199 15.37 9.28 2.75
CA ASP A 199 13.93 9.12 2.93
C ASP A 199 13.17 10.35 2.45
N ASP A 200 11.92 10.19 2.04
CA ASP A 200 11.06 11.29 1.58
C ASP A 200 11.61 12.11 0.39
N VAL A 201 12.36 11.47 -0.52
CA VAL A 201 12.98 12.11 -1.70
C VAL A 201 11.97 12.82 -2.62
N HIS A 202 10.70 12.46 -2.53
CA HIS A 202 9.60 13.11 -3.26
C HIS A 202 9.31 14.55 -2.80
N ALA A 203 9.84 15.00 -1.66
CA ALA A 203 9.71 16.37 -1.19
C ALA A 203 10.58 17.37 -1.98
N LEU A 204 11.60 16.88 -2.69
CA LEU A 204 12.47 17.68 -3.56
C LEU A 204 11.72 18.14 -4.81
N HIS A 205 12.23 19.20 -5.45
CA HIS A 205 11.77 19.57 -6.79
C HIS A 205 12.03 18.41 -7.78
N PRO A 206 11.14 18.12 -8.75
CA PRO A 206 11.33 17.02 -9.71
C PRO A 206 12.69 17.03 -10.40
N ASP A 207 13.11 18.17 -10.96
CA ASP A 207 14.41 18.29 -11.63
C ASP A 207 15.57 18.09 -10.65
N GLN A 208 15.48 18.65 -9.45
CA GLN A 208 16.49 18.48 -8.39
C GLN A 208 16.63 17.00 -7.99
N ARG A 209 15.51 16.30 -7.86
CA ARG A 209 15.47 14.86 -7.56
C ARG A 209 16.15 14.06 -8.67
N ASP A 210 15.83 14.36 -9.93
CA ASP A 210 16.29 13.60 -11.08
C ASP A 210 17.80 13.85 -11.31
N ASP A 211 18.26 15.09 -11.14
CA ASP A 211 19.68 15.47 -11.09
C ASP A 211 20.44 14.77 -9.95
N MET A 212 19.86 14.77 -8.73
CA MET A 212 20.45 14.09 -7.58
C MET A 212 20.54 12.58 -7.82
N PHE A 213 19.52 11.98 -8.42
CA PHE A 213 19.52 10.56 -8.76
C PHE A 213 20.59 10.24 -9.82
N ALA A 214 20.72 11.05 -10.87
CA ALA A 214 21.76 10.90 -11.87
C ALA A 214 23.17 10.98 -11.26
N ALA A 215 23.41 11.97 -10.40
CA ALA A 215 24.69 12.14 -9.70
C ALA A 215 25.01 10.96 -8.76
N LEU A 216 24.02 10.47 -8.02
CA LEU A 216 24.20 9.33 -7.11
C LEU A 216 24.28 7.98 -7.84
N SER A 217 23.97 7.90 -9.13
CA SER A 217 23.97 6.63 -9.89
C SER A 217 25.31 6.26 -10.54
N ARG A 218 26.38 7.04 -10.28
CA ARG A 218 27.73 6.75 -10.78
C ARG A 218 28.24 5.39 -10.29
N ARG A 219 28.71 4.54 -11.22
CA ARG A 219 29.13 3.15 -10.91
C ARG A 219 30.35 3.03 -9.99
N GLU A 220 31.13 4.09 -9.89
CA GLU A 220 32.38 4.13 -9.12
C GLU A 220 32.17 4.25 -7.59
N ILE A 221 30.96 4.67 -7.18
CA ILE A 221 30.59 4.81 -5.77
C ILE A 221 30.32 3.41 -5.19
N ARG A 222 31.08 3.03 -4.16
CA ARG A 222 30.88 1.78 -3.39
C ARG A 222 30.00 1.97 -2.16
N PHE A 223 29.71 3.22 -1.80
CA PHE A 223 28.74 3.56 -0.79
C PHE A 223 27.32 3.16 -1.25
N GLY A 224 26.57 2.42 -0.44
CA GLY A 224 25.20 2.06 -0.76
C GLY A 224 24.28 3.28 -0.71
N ARG A 225 23.38 3.44 -1.68
CA ARG A 225 22.44 4.59 -1.70
C ARG A 225 21.04 4.10 -2.00
N TRP A 226 20.15 4.25 -1.04
CA TRP A 226 18.74 3.97 -1.18
C TRP A 226 17.98 5.30 -1.24
N LEU A 227 17.14 5.48 -2.24
CA LEU A 227 16.28 6.64 -2.42
C LEU A 227 14.84 6.18 -2.22
N MET A 228 14.19 6.66 -1.17
CA MET A 228 12.84 6.25 -0.81
C MET A 228 11.87 7.37 -1.17
N MET A 229 10.84 7.03 -1.94
CA MET A 229 9.89 8.03 -2.44
C MET A 229 8.47 7.49 -2.50
N ARG A 230 7.51 8.42 -2.52
CA ARG A 230 6.11 8.09 -2.72
C ARG A 230 5.83 7.79 -4.19
N LEU A 231 4.82 6.96 -4.43
CA LEU A 231 4.38 6.61 -5.78
C LEU A 231 3.89 7.84 -6.57
N ASP A 232 3.27 8.82 -5.90
CA ASP A 232 2.77 10.07 -6.50
C ASP A 232 3.90 11.02 -6.97
N ALA A 233 5.17 10.71 -6.65
CA ALA A 233 6.31 11.46 -7.16
C ALA A 233 6.62 11.14 -8.64
N LEU A 234 6.19 9.98 -9.14
CA LEU A 234 6.51 9.52 -10.49
C LEU A 234 5.58 10.13 -11.56
N SER A 235 5.92 10.01 -12.84
CA SER A 235 5.03 10.43 -13.93
C SER A 235 3.72 9.62 -13.94
N PRO A 236 2.61 10.13 -14.50
CA PRO A 236 1.37 9.37 -14.62
C PRO A 236 1.55 8.01 -15.30
N GLY A 237 2.35 7.97 -16.38
CA GLY A 237 2.70 6.73 -17.05
C GLY A 237 3.40 5.73 -16.13
N ALA A 238 4.37 6.18 -15.31
CA ALA A 238 5.14 5.30 -14.46
C ALA A 238 4.30 4.71 -13.32
N VAL A 239 3.37 5.51 -12.78
CA VAL A 239 2.40 5.10 -11.76
C VAL A 239 1.41 4.09 -12.34
N LEU A 240 0.88 4.33 -13.54
CA LEU A 240 -0.09 3.47 -14.22
C LEU A 240 0.54 2.27 -14.97
N GLY A 241 1.87 2.09 -14.86
CA GLY A 241 2.58 0.93 -15.40
C GLY A 241 2.82 0.97 -16.91
N ALA A 242 2.89 2.16 -17.52
CA ALA A 242 3.36 2.33 -18.90
C ALA A 242 4.88 2.12 -18.98
N PRO A 243 5.39 1.18 -19.82
CA PRO A 243 6.83 0.97 -19.99
C PRO A 243 7.54 2.24 -20.50
N GLY A 244 8.77 2.50 -20.02
CA GLY A 244 9.61 3.59 -20.51
C GLY A 244 9.10 5.02 -20.21
N SER A 245 8.07 5.16 -19.38
CA SER A 245 7.40 6.44 -19.11
C SER A 245 8.06 7.30 -18.02
N GLN A 246 9.15 6.81 -17.43
CA GLN A 246 9.97 7.59 -16.51
C GLN A 246 11.31 7.88 -17.18
N GLU A 247 11.69 9.15 -17.22
CA GLU A 247 13.03 9.52 -17.67
C GLU A 247 14.06 8.93 -16.70
N THR A 248 15.03 8.21 -17.26
CA THR A 248 16.11 7.59 -16.49
C THR A 248 17.48 8.17 -16.85
N HIS A 249 17.54 9.26 -17.64
CA HIS A 249 18.80 9.87 -18.10
C HIS A 249 19.82 8.85 -18.64
N ASN A 250 19.38 7.95 -19.53
CA ASN A 250 20.17 6.84 -20.11
C ASN A 250 20.59 5.71 -19.12
N LEU A 251 20.09 5.72 -17.88
CA LEU A 251 20.27 4.63 -16.92
C LEU A 251 19.26 3.50 -17.19
N THR A 252 19.71 2.25 -17.09
CA THR A 252 18.89 1.06 -17.31
C THR A 252 18.56 0.36 -15.99
N THR A 253 17.27 0.19 -15.68
CA THR A 253 16.82 -0.57 -14.50
C THR A 253 17.36 -2.01 -14.55
N GLY A 254 17.83 -2.53 -13.41
CA GLY A 254 18.45 -3.86 -13.28
C GLY A 254 19.95 -3.88 -13.61
N ARG A 255 20.44 -2.94 -14.42
CA ARG A 255 21.86 -2.78 -14.74
C ARG A 255 22.52 -1.66 -13.94
N ASP A 256 21.91 -0.47 -13.96
CA ASP A 256 22.48 0.76 -13.38
C ASP A 256 21.86 1.09 -12.01
N PHE A 257 20.60 0.71 -11.78
CA PHE A 257 19.90 0.87 -10.52
C PHE A 257 18.84 -0.21 -10.32
N VAL A 258 18.34 -0.38 -9.09
CA VAL A 258 17.28 -1.33 -8.75
C VAL A 258 16.03 -0.58 -8.29
N ASP A 259 14.88 -0.91 -8.85
CA ASP A 259 13.58 -0.44 -8.36
C ASP A 259 12.91 -1.51 -7.51
N ILE A 260 12.49 -1.12 -6.31
CA ILE A 260 11.70 -1.94 -5.41
C ILE A 260 10.37 -1.22 -5.22
N ARG A 261 9.28 -1.83 -5.68
CA ARG A 261 7.92 -1.37 -5.37
C ARG A 261 7.41 -2.13 -4.15
N MET A 262 7.00 -1.39 -3.12
CA MET A 262 6.43 -1.95 -1.88
C MET A 262 5.07 -2.64 -2.11
N GLN A 263 4.37 -2.30 -3.19
CA GLN A 263 3.07 -2.85 -3.55
C GLN A 263 2.99 -3.19 -5.06
N GLY A 264 2.29 -4.28 -5.41
CA GLY A 264 1.77 -4.52 -6.75
C GLY A 264 2.73 -5.06 -7.81
N HIS A 265 3.73 -5.88 -7.44
CA HIS A 265 4.69 -6.47 -8.39
C HIS A 265 4.64 -8.00 -8.52
N SER A 266 4.07 -8.73 -7.56
CA SER A 266 4.01 -10.19 -7.59
C SER A 266 2.62 -10.73 -7.94
N GLU A 267 2.51 -12.06 -8.03
CA GLU A 267 1.22 -12.74 -8.09
C GLU A 267 0.36 -12.33 -6.88
N ARG A 268 -0.64 -11.47 -7.13
CA ARG A 268 -1.50 -10.82 -6.11
C ARG A 268 -2.04 -11.76 -5.02
N GLY A 269 -2.22 -13.06 -5.34
CA GLY A 269 -2.67 -14.06 -4.38
C GLY A 269 -1.64 -14.41 -3.29
N THR A 270 -0.35 -14.29 -3.59
CA THR A 270 0.75 -14.52 -2.64
C THR A 270 0.96 -13.30 -1.75
N GLU A 271 1.01 -12.10 -2.34
CA GLU A 271 1.04 -10.81 -1.62
C GLU A 271 -0.07 -10.71 -0.57
N ARG A 272 -1.32 -11.02 -0.96
CA ARG A 272 -2.48 -11.03 -0.05
C ARG A 272 -2.31 -11.94 1.16
N ARG A 273 -1.79 -13.14 0.95
CA ARG A 273 -1.58 -14.12 2.02
C ARG A 273 -0.48 -13.66 2.98
N GLN A 274 0.62 -13.15 2.43
CA GLN A 274 1.71 -12.60 3.22
C GLN A 274 1.26 -11.39 4.04
N PHE A 275 0.53 -10.44 3.42
CA PHE A 275 -0.01 -9.27 4.11
C PHE A 275 -0.94 -9.65 5.25
N ARG A 276 -1.88 -10.60 5.04
CA ARG A 276 -2.80 -11.04 6.10
C ARG A 276 -2.06 -11.62 7.31
N SER A 277 -1.04 -12.44 7.07
CA SER A 277 -0.21 -12.99 8.15
C SER A 277 0.53 -11.88 8.91
N MET A 278 1.15 -10.94 8.17
CA MET A 278 1.87 -9.81 8.74
C MET A 278 0.95 -8.90 9.55
N ALA A 279 -0.21 -8.54 9.00
CA ALA A 279 -1.17 -7.64 9.63
C ALA A 279 -1.72 -8.23 10.95
N LEU A 280 -2.02 -9.54 10.96
CA LEU A 280 -2.44 -10.23 12.17
C LEU A 280 -1.35 -10.26 13.25
N ASP A 281 -0.11 -10.56 12.87
CA ASP A 281 1.04 -10.51 13.78
C ASP A 281 1.24 -9.10 14.36
N MET A 282 1.15 -8.06 13.52
CA MET A 282 1.17 -6.67 13.98
C MET A 282 0.11 -6.40 15.03
N ALA A 283 -1.17 -6.70 14.74
CA ALA A 283 -2.26 -6.47 15.66
C ALA A 283 -2.06 -7.20 17.00
N ASN A 284 -1.58 -8.46 16.96
CA ASN A 284 -1.30 -9.26 18.14
C ASN A 284 -0.11 -8.75 18.97
N ARG A 285 0.86 -8.06 18.36
CA ARG A 285 1.96 -7.38 19.09
C ARG A 285 1.52 -6.07 19.73
N TYR A 286 0.60 -5.32 19.09
CA TYR A 286 0.11 -4.05 19.62
C TYR A 286 -0.95 -4.21 20.71
N LEU A 287 -1.80 -5.23 20.62
CA LEU A 287 -2.93 -5.42 21.54
C LEU A 287 -2.53 -5.49 23.03
N PRO A 288 -1.44 -6.19 23.43
CA PRO A 288 -0.98 -6.21 24.82
C PRO A 288 -0.48 -4.85 25.36
N LEU A 289 -0.17 -3.90 24.48
CA LEU A 289 0.26 -2.55 24.87
C LEU A 289 -0.94 -1.69 25.33
N VAL A 290 -2.17 -2.11 25.03
CA VAL A 290 -3.40 -1.44 25.46
C VAL A 290 -3.73 -1.84 26.90
N GLN A 291 -3.59 -0.91 27.85
CA GLN A 291 -3.69 -1.21 29.28
C GLN A 291 -5.00 -1.88 29.69
N SER A 292 -6.13 -1.45 29.12
CA SER A 292 -7.46 -2.01 29.40
C SER A 292 -7.65 -3.46 28.91
N LEU A 293 -6.83 -3.89 27.95
CA LEU A 293 -6.90 -5.22 27.33
C LEU A 293 -5.74 -6.14 27.75
N LYS A 294 -4.67 -5.58 28.33
CA LYS A 294 -3.42 -6.27 28.70
C LYS A 294 -3.63 -7.56 29.52
N ASN A 295 -4.52 -7.53 30.51
CA ASN A 295 -4.70 -8.65 31.43
C ASN A 295 -5.56 -9.80 30.87
N ARG A 296 -6.05 -9.68 29.62
CA ARG A 296 -7.02 -10.62 29.06
C ARG A 296 -6.42 -11.65 28.10
N ASN A 297 -5.13 -11.54 27.75
CA ASN A 297 -4.42 -12.46 26.83
C ASN A 297 -5.26 -12.86 25.61
N ALA A 298 -6.00 -11.91 25.04
CA ALA A 298 -6.90 -12.18 23.93
C ALA A 298 -6.14 -12.07 22.61
N ASP A 299 -6.30 -13.07 21.75
CA ASP A 299 -5.89 -12.98 20.33
C ASP A 299 -6.80 -11.96 19.62
N PHE A 300 -6.23 -11.09 18.79
CA PHE A 300 -6.99 -10.10 18.04
C PHE A 300 -8.06 -10.76 17.16
N ALA A 301 -7.76 -11.93 16.61
CA ALA A 301 -8.72 -12.73 15.84
C ALA A 301 -9.94 -13.16 16.66
N ALA A 302 -9.73 -13.54 17.92
CA ALA A 302 -10.80 -13.94 18.81
C ALA A 302 -11.72 -12.78 19.19
N LEU A 303 -11.22 -11.54 19.18
CA LEU A 303 -12.00 -10.33 19.45
C LEU A 303 -12.83 -9.86 18.24
N LEU A 304 -12.52 -10.37 17.05
CA LEU A 304 -13.22 -10.11 15.79
C LEU A 304 -13.85 -11.39 15.24
N PRO A 305 -14.87 -11.95 15.92
CA PRO A 305 -15.52 -13.17 15.48
C PRO A 305 -16.00 -13.03 14.04
N SER A 306 -15.70 -14.05 13.23
CA SER A 306 -16.16 -14.17 11.84
C SER A 306 -17.47 -14.96 11.73
N GLU A 307 -18.19 -15.10 12.85
CA GLU A 307 -19.48 -15.77 12.89
C GLU A 307 -20.50 -15.03 12.01
N PRO A 308 -21.18 -15.72 11.09
CA PRO A 308 -22.17 -15.07 10.23
C PRO A 308 -23.31 -14.45 11.04
N PRO A 309 -23.69 -13.19 10.76
CA PRO A 309 -24.81 -12.53 11.42
C PRO A 309 -26.12 -13.27 11.13
N ILE A 310 -27.05 -13.21 12.07
CA ILE A 310 -28.34 -13.92 11.98
C ILE A 310 -29.46 -12.88 11.88
N LEU A 311 -30.39 -13.10 10.95
CA LEU A 311 -31.65 -12.34 10.93
C LEU A 311 -32.59 -12.84 12.04
N SER A 312 -33.30 -11.91 12.69
CA SER A 312 -34.35 -12.28 13.66
C SER A 312 -35.43 -13.16 12.99
N PRO A 313 -36.07 -14.09 13.71
CA PRO A 313 -37.10 -14.97 13.16
C PRO A 313 -38.24 -14.23 12.43
N GLY A 314 -38.66 -13.06 12.93
CA GLY A 314 -39.66 -12.22 12.27
C GLY A 314 -39.20 -11.75 10.88
N ARG A 315 -38.01 -11.15 10.79
CA ARG A 315 -37.41 -10.73 9.51
C ARG A 315 -37.18 -11.90 8.54
N LEU A 316 -36.82 -13.09 9.05
CA LEU A 316 -36.68 -14.27 8.20
C LEU A 316 -38.04 -14.67 7.59
N THR A 317 -39.12 -14.61 8.38
CA THR A 317 -40.49 -14.88 7.92
C THR A 317 -40.93 -13.86 6.86
N GLU A 318 -40.61 -12.58 7.06
CA GLU A 318 -40.88 -11.52 6.08
C GLU A 318 -40.10 -11.74 4.77
N LEU A 319 -38.83 -12.15 4.85
CA LEU A 319 -37.99 -12.49 3.70
C LEU A 319 -38.60 -13.66 2.91
N THR A 320 -39.01 -14.73 3.58
CA THR A 320 -39.69 -15.87 2.96
C THR A 320 -40.96 -15.42 2.23
N SER A 321 -41.80 -14.63 2.90
CA SER A 321 -43.05 -14.09 2.33
C SER A 321 -42.79 -13.16 1.13
N GLN A 322 -41.68 -12.41 1.14
CA GLN A 322 -41.26 -11.61 -0.01
C GLN A 322 -40.88 -12.50 -1.19
N ILE A 323 -40.09 -13.55 -0.96
CA ILE A 323 -39.61 -14.47 -1.99
C ILE A 323 -40.79 -15.25 -2.61
N GLU A 324 -41.78 -15.66 -1.83
CA GLU A 324 -43.00 -16.29 -2.33
C GLU A 324 -43.80 -15.36 -3.25
N ARG A 325 -43.93 -14.08 -2.87
CA ARG A 325 -44.57 -13.07 -3.74
C ARG A 325 -43.77 -12.83 -5.01
N GLU A 326 -42.44 -12.85 -4.95
CA GLU A 326 -41.60 -12.73 -6.14
C GLU A 326 -41.70 -13.98 -7.04
N GLN A 327 -41.74 -15.18 -6.48
CA GLN A 327 -41.96 -16.42 -7.24
C GLN A 327 -43.27 -16.34 -8.05
N ALA A 328 -44.36 -15.93 -7.40
CA ALA A 328 -45.66 -15.77 -8.07
C ALA A 328 -45.60 -14.71 -9.18
N LYS A 329 -44.93 -13.58 -8.95
CA LYS A 329 -44.76 -12.52 -9.95
C LYS A 329 -43.93 -12.97 -11.16
N LEU A 330 -42.93 -13.83 -10.95
CA LEU A 330 -42.08 -14.36 -12.00
C LEU A 330 -42.72 -15.57 -12.73
N GLY A 331 -43.87 -16.05 -12.28
CA GLY A 331 -44.55 -17.21 -12.87
C GLY A 331 -43.78 -18.53 -12.68
N ILE A 332 -42.98 -18.66 -11.62
CA ILE A 332 -42.13 -19.84 -11.42
C ILE A 332 -42.92 -20.98 -10.76
N THR A 333 -42.95 -22.14 -11.41
CA THR A 333 -43.67 -23.32 -10.91
C THR A 333 -43.07 -23.84 -9.59
N PRO A 334 -43.88 -24.52 -8.75
CA PRO A 334 -43.37 -25.18 -7.53
C PRO A 334 -42.36 -26.31 -7.82
N ALA A 335 -42.42 -26.93 -9.01
CA ALA A 335 -41.43 -27.93 -9.42
C ALA A 335 -40.07 -27.26 -9.68
N ARG A 336 -40.05 -26.19 -10.50
CA ARG A 336 -38.83 -25.45 -10.82
C ARG A 336 -38.18 -24.83 -9.59
N ARG A 337 -38.98 -24.30 -8.66
CA ARG A 337 -38.46 -23.79 -7.38
C ARG A 337 -37.72 -24.88 -6.59
N ARG A 338 -38.26 -26.09 -6.50
CA ARG A 338 -37.61 -27.21 -5.81
C ARG A 338 -36.28 -27.59 -6.47
N GLU A 339 -36.21 -27.58 -7.81
CA GLU A 339 -34.94 -27.82 -8.51
C GLU A 339 -33.89 -26.74 -8.19
N ILE A 340 -34.28 -25.47 -8.18
CA ILE A 340 -33.40 -24.37 -7.80
C ILE A 340 -32.92 -24.53 -6.35
N GLU A 341 -33.81 -24.89 -5.44
CA GLU A 341 -33.48 -25.15 -4.04
C GLU A 341 -32.48 -26.31 -3.89
N THR A 342 -32.62 -27.37 -4.69
CA THR A 342 -31.66 -28.49 -4.75
C THR A 342 -30.29 -28.00 -5.20
N ILE A 343 -30.21 -27.24 -6.30
CA ILE A 343 -28.94 -26.68 -6.82
C ILE A 343 -28.22 -25.84 -5.75
N VAL A 344 -28.95 -25.00 -5.01
CA VAL A 344 -28.37 -24.18 -3.93
C VAL A 344 -27.92 -25.05 -2.76
N SER A 345 -28.73 -26.04 -2.37
CA SER A 345 -28.44 -26.93 -1.24
C SER A 345 -27.20 -27.79 -1.50
N GLU A 346 -27.05 -28.33 -2.71
CA GLU A 346 -25.86 -29.05 -3.16
C GLU A 346 -24.60 -28.18 -3.14
N HIS A 347 -24.72 -26.93 -3.59
CA HIS A 347 -23.61 -25.98 -3.52
C HIS A 347 -23.21 -25.67 -2.07
N LEU A 348 -24.16 -25.42 -1.17
CA LEU A 348 -23.87 -25.11 0.23
C LEU A 348 -23.36 -26.32 1.02
N SER A 349 -23.80 -27.53 0.69
CA SER A 349 -23.32 -28.77 1.32
C SER A 349 -21.91 -29.12 0.86
N GLY A 350 -21.64 -29.04 -0.45
CA GLY A 350 -20.34 -29.36 -1.06
C GLY A 350 -19.29 -28.25 -0.95
N SER A 351 -19.68 -27.01 -0.68
CA SER A 351 -18.74 -25.89 -0.53
C SER A 351 -18.22 -25.73 0.90
N GLN A 352 -16.99 -25.23 0.99
CA GLN A 352 -16.42 -24.63 2.20
C GLN A 352 -16.97 -23.21 2.43
N SER A 353 -18.20 -22.91 1.99
CA SER A 353 -18.82 -21.61 2.25
C SER A 353 -18.94 -21.41 3.76
N TYR A 354 -18.47 -20.26 4.24
CA TYR A 354 -18.46 -19.93 5.66
C TYR A 354 -19.84 -19.50 6.17
N ASP A 355 -20.78 -19.17 5.27
CA ASP A 355 -22.10 -18.65 5.61
C ASP A 355 -23.19 -19.54 4.98
N LYS A 356 -23.59 -20.58 5.72
CA LYS A 356 -24.61 -21.57 5.32
C LYS A 356 -25.99 -21.29 5.94
N ARG A 357 -26.24 -20.05 6.37
CA ARG A 357 -27.47 -19.67 7.07
C ARG A 357 -28.68 -19.69 6.13
N ALA A 358 -29.88 -19.88 6.70
CA ALA A 358 -31.12 -20.00 5.95
C ALA A 358 -31.43 -18.75 5.11
N GLU A 359 -31.15 -17.55 5.62
CA GLU A 359 -31.37 -16.31 4.88
C GLU A 359 -30.50 -16.19 3.61
N VAL A 360 -29.27 -16.73 3.64
CA VAL A 360 -28.37 -16.76 2.49
C VAL A 360 -28.89 -17.76 1.45
N HIS A 361 -29.31 -18.95 1.89
CA HIS A 361 -29.95 -19.94 1.02
C HIS A 361 -31.16 -19.34 0.29
N LEU A 362 -32.09 -18.73 1.03
CA LEU A 362 -33.28 -18.07 0.47
C LEU A 362 -32.92 -16.98 -0.55
N SER A 363 -31.91 -16.18 -0.23
CA SER A 363 -31.46 -15.10 -1.14
C SER A 363 -30.75 -15.64 -2.39
N MET A 364 -30.02 -16.75 -2.29
CA MET A 364 -29.44 -17.43 -3.45
C MET A 364 -30.54 -18.01 -4.37
N VAL A 365 -31.56 -18.63 -3.78
CA VAL A 365 -32.74 -19.14 -4.52
C VAL A 365 -33.41 -18.00 -5.25
N ARG A 366 -33.64 -16.87 -4.58
CA ARG A 366 -34.19 -15.64 -5.19
C ARG A 366 -33.38 -15.20 -6.42
N ILE A 367 -32.05 -15.16 -6.32
CA ILE A 367 -31.19 -14.77 -7.46
C ILE A 367 -31.34 -15.75 -8.63
N LEU A 368 -31.34 -17.06 -8.35
CA LEU A 368 -31.47 -18.07 -9.41
C LEU A 368 -32.85 -18.05 -10.06
N MET A 369 -33.91 -17.73 -9.31
CA MET A 369 -35.26 -17.50 -9.85
C MET A 369 -35.28 -16.34 -10.87
N HIS A 370 -34.67 -15.20 -10.54
CA HIS A 370 -34.55 -14.07 -11.48
C HIS A 370 -33.66 -14.40 -12.68
N ARG A 371 -32.58 -15.18 -12.49
CA ARG A 371 -31.75 -15.66 -13.61
C ARG A 371 -32.52 -16.61 -14.53
N TYR A 372 -33.35 -17.48 -13.97
CA TYR A 372 -34.22 -18.36 -14.76
C TYR A 372 -35.22 -17.55 -15.57
N ALA A 373 -35.98 -16.66 -14.94
CA ALA A 373 -36.97 -15.80 -15.58
C ALA A 373 -36.37 -15.03 -16.77
N ASN A 374 -35.19 -14.42 -16.58
CA ASN A 374 -34.50 -13.69 -17.66
C ASN A 374 -34.06 -14.58 -18.83
N ARG A 375 -33.78 -15.87 -18.60
CA ARG A 375 -33.38 -16.81 -19.67
C ARG A 375 -34.56 -17.30 -20.48
N VAL A 376 -35.75 -17.37 -19.87
CA VAL A 376 -36.98 -17.87 -20.50
C VAL A 376 -37.88 -16.76 -21.05
N GLN A 377 -37.58 -15.49 -20.74
CA GLN A 377 -38.38 -14.32 -21.14
C GLN A 377 -38.64 -14.21 -22.65
N HIS A 378 -37.76 -14.75 -23.50
CA HIS A 378 -37.90 -14.73 -24.96
C HIS A 378 -38.38 -16.06 -25.55
N MET A 379 -38.74 -17.03 -24.72
CA MET A 379 -39.30 -18.30 -25.17
C MET A 379 -40.82 -18.13 -25.31
N THR A 380 -41.38 -18.60 -26.43
CA THR A 380 -42.82 -18.50 -26.71
C THR A 380 -43.59 -19.53 -25.88
N PRO A 381 -44.62 -19.11 -25.13
CA PRO A 381 -45.51 -20.05 -24.44
C PRO A 381 -46.28 -20.94 -25.40
N SER A 382 -46.35 -22.23 -25.10
CA SER A 382 -47.29 -23.15 -25.75
C SER A 382 -48.71 -22.82 -25.26
N LEU A 383 -49.70 -22.81 -26.17
CA LEU A 383 -51.10 -22.48 -25.86
C LEU A 383 -51.81 -23.56 -25.01
N PHE A 384 -51.20 -24.73 -24.82
CA PHE A 384 -51.86 -25.91 -24.26
C PHE A 384 -51.13 -26.55 -23.08
N GLU A 385 -50.00 -25.98 -22.62
CA GLU A 385 -49.18 -26.56 -21.53
C GLU A 385 -48.77 -25.49 -20.50
N ASP A 386 -48.57 -25.91 -19.25
CA ASP A 386 -47.96 -25.06 -18.22
C ASP A 386 -46.57 -24.63 -18.70
N PHE A 387 -46.37 -23.33 -18.85
CA PHE A 387 -45.13 -22.77 -19.42
C PHE A 387 -43.96 -22.86 -18.43
N ASP A 388 -43.23 -23.96 -18.46
CA ASP A 388 -42.00 -24.20 -17.68
C ASP A 388 -40.84 -24.67 -18.58
N PRO A 389 -40.36 -23.82 -19.50
CA PRO A 389 -39.31 -24.21 -20.44
C PRO A 389 -37.97 -24.41 -19.74
N ASP A 390 -37.18 -25.37 -20.22
CA ASP A 390 -35.80 -25.53 -19.78
C ASP A 390 -34.92 -24.40 -20.35
N PRO A 391 -34.07 -23.78 -19.52
CA PRO A 391 -33.23 -22.69 -19.97
C PRO A 391 -32.13 -23.21 -20.90
N LYS A 392 -31.84 -22.49 -22.00
CA LYS A 392 -30.78 -22.84 -22.97
C LYS A 392 -29.40 -23.08 -22.34
N SER A 393 -29.13 -22.43 -21.20
CA SER A 393 -27.96 -22.71 -20.37
C SER A 393 -28.42 -23.11 -18.96
N PRO A 394 -27.80 -24.12 -18.34
CA PRO A 394 -28.21 -24.60 -17.04
C PRO A 394 -28.00 -23.55 -15.95
N LEU A 395 -28.88 -23.52 -14.95
CA LEU A 395 -28.67 -22.71 -13.76
C LEU A 395 -27.50 -23.28 -12.97
N LYS A 396 -26.70 -22.40 -12.38
CA LYS A 396 -25.54 -22.79 -11.58
C LYS A 396 -25.47 -21.90 -10.35
N ALA A 397 -25.37 -22.53 -9.19
CA ALA A 397 -24.95 -21.88 -7.96
C ALA A 397 -23.42 -21.92 -7.86
N ASP A 398 -22.82 -20.77 -7.58
CA ASP A 398 -21.38 -20.62 -7.37
C ASP A 398 -21.11 -19.63 -6.24
N SER A 399 -19.83 -19.44 -5.91
CA SER A 399 -19.40 -18.50 -4.88
C SER A 399 -19.80 -17.06 -5.19
N GLY A 400 -19.91 -16.68 -6.48
CA GLY A 400 -20.39 -15.37 -6.88
C GLY A 400 -21.86 -15.16 -6.53
N VAL A 401 -22.71 -16.17 -6.74
CA VAL A 401 -24.12 -16.14 -6.32
C VAL A 401 -24.26 -16.05 -4.80
N SER A 402 -23.42 -16.80 -4.06
CA SER A 402 -23.42 -16.75 -2.59
C SER A 402 -23.04 -15.35 -2.07
N GLU A 403 -22.01 -14.73 -2.64
CA GLU A 403 -21.60 -13.37 -2.26
C GLU A 403 -22.63 -12.30 -2.64
N ALA A 404 -23.28 -12.47 -3.81
CA ALA A 404 -24.39 -11.61 -4.22
C ALA A 404 -25.58 -11.68 -3.26
N ALA A 405 -25.92 -12.88 -2.80
CA ALA A 405 -26.97 -13.10 -1.81
C ALA A 405 -26.66 -12.37 -0.50
N ARG A 406 -25.40 -12.45 -0.03
CA ARG A 406 -24.95 -11.71 1.15
C ARG A 406 -25.03 -10.19 0.96
N PHE A 407 -24.65 -9.69 -0.22
CA PHE A 407 -24.80 -8.28 -0.57
C PHE A 407 -26.27 -7.84 -0.59
N HIS A 408 -27.19 -8.59 -1.21
CA HIS A 408 -28.63 -8.28 -1.21
C HIS A 408 -29.23 -8.28 0.20
N LEU A 409 -28.78 -9.18 1.08
CA LEU A 409 -29.18 -9.18 2.48
C LEU A 409 -28.67 -7.95 3.23
N SER A 410 -27.47 -7.47 2.92
CA SER A 410 -26.93 -6.25 3.51
C SER A 410 -27.71 -5.01 3.07
N ASP A 411 -27.93 -4.86 1.77
CA ASP A 411 -28.60 -3.67 1.23
C ASP A 411 -30.04 -3.55 1.74
N ASN A 412 -30.81 -4.65 1.64
CA ASN A 412 -32.24 -4.68 1.95
C ASN A 412 -32.55 -4.90 3.44
N TRP A 413 -31.74 -5.68 4.15
CA TRP A 413 -32.04 -6.12 5.53
C TRP A 413 -31.05 -5.60 6.58
N LYS A 414 -30.05 -4.81 6.16
CA LYS A 414 -28.96 -4.32 7.02
C LYS A 414 -28.25 -5.43 7.77
N ARG A 415 -28.16 -6.61 7.13
CA ARG A 415 -27.35 -7.72 7.61
C ARG A 415 -25.88 -7.38 7.36
N ALA A 416 -25.04 -7.52 8.38
CA ALA A 416 -23.65 -7.10 8.25
C ALA A 416 -22.94 -7.84 7.10
N TYR A 417 -22.20 -7.10 6.27
CA TYR A 417 -21.55 -7.64 5.07
C TYR A 417 -20.03 -7.75 5.26
N HIS A 418 -19.41 -6.71 5.80
CA HIS A 418 -17.97 -6.60 6.04
C HIS A 418 -17.61 -6.83 7.51
N TYR A 419 -16.98 -7.96 7.81
CA TYR A 419 -16.57 -8.29 9.18
C TYR A 419 -15.48 -9.37 9.21
N GLY A 420 -14.78 -9.46 10.34
CA GLY A 420 -13.67 -10.37 10.54
C GLY A 420 -12.36 -9.86 9.94
N ILE A 421 -11.29 -10.62 10.19
CA ILE A 421 -9.93 -10.20 9.81
C ILE A 421 -9.73 -10.17 8.30
N SER A 422 -10.35 -11.09 7.55
CA SER A 422 -10.20 -11.12 6.08
C SER A 422 -10.68 -9.81 5.47
N ASP A 423 -11.85 -9.35 5.88
CA ASP A 423 -12.46 -8.11 5.37
C ASP A 423 -11.70 -6.87 5.86
N LEU A 424 -11.19 -6.88 7.09
CA LEU A 424 -10.29 -5.85 7.60
C LEU A 424 -9.01 -5.72 6.76
N CYS A 425 -8.40 -6.86 6.39
CA CYS A 425 -7.21 -6.86 5.54
C CYS A 425 -7.54 -6.42 4.11
N ASP A 426 -8.65 -6.89 3.55
CA ASP A 426 -9.08 -6.52 2.19
C ASP A 426 -9.44 -5.02 2.10
N ALA A 427 -10.02 -4.44 3.15
CA ALA A 427 -10.29 -3.00 3.28
C ALA A 427 -9.01 -2.15 3.29
N SER A 428 -7.90 -2.73 3.72
CA SER A 428 -6.61 -2.05 3.88
C SER A 428 -5.72 -2.10 2.64
N ASN A 429 -6.09 -2.86 1.59
CA ASN A 429 -5.33 -2.96 0.33
C ASN A 429 -3.83 -3.16 0.50
N GLU A 430 -3.45 -4.10 1.36
CA GLU A 430 -2.05 -4.42 1.60
C GLU A 430 -1.22 -3.22 2.15
N ASN A 431 -1.88 -2.19 2.69
CA ASN A 431 -1.28 -1.03 3.31
C ASN A 431 -1.31 -1.16 4.85
N ALA A 432 -0.12 -1.22 5.47
CA ALA A 432 0.04 -1.45 6.89
C ALA A 432 -0.51 -0.30 7.75
N GLU A 433 -0.38 0.95 7.30
CA GLU A 433 -0.92 2.10 8.03
C GLU A 433 -2.45 2.10 8.00
N LEU A 434 -3.07 1.87 6.84
CA LEU A 434 -4.54 1.76 6.74
C LEU A 434 -5.07 0.64 7.63
N PHE A 435 -4.38 -0.51 7.66
CA PHE A 435 -4.73 -1.60 8.56
C PHE A 435 -4.67 -1.17 10.02
N LEU A 436 -3.59 -0.52 10.46
CA LEU A 436 -3.47 -0.01 11.83
C LEU A 436 -4.53 1.04 12.17
N GLN A 437 -4.93 1.88 11.21
CA GLN A 437 -6.00 2.85 11.40
C GLN A 437 -7.36 2.18 11.62
N PHE A 438 -7.71 1.15 10.84
CA PHE A 438 -8.94 0.38 11.02
C PHE A 438 -8.90 -0.47 12.29
N ALA A 439 -7.80 -1.18 12.54
CA ALA A 439 -7.60 -1.98 13.74
C ALA A 439 -7.65 -1.11 15.00
N GLY A 440 -7.02 0.06 14.98
CA GLY A 440 -7.06 1.03 16.08
C GLY A 440 -8.48 1.50 16.39
N ALA A 441 -9.31 1.77 15.37
CA ALA A 441 -10.71 2.13 15.57
C ALA A 441 -11.52 0.99 16.21
N LEU A 442 -11.28 -0.26 15.78
CA LEU A 442 -11.89 -1.44 16.40
C LEU A 442 -11.45 -1.60 17.86
N VAL A 443 -10.16 -1.47 18.14
CA VAL A 443 -9.60 -1.56 19.51
C VAL A 443 -10.18 -0.48 20.42
N ALA A 444 -10.31 0.76 19.97
CA ALA A 444 -10.94 1.83 20.75
C ALA A 444 -12.40 1.48 21.12
N ARG A 445 -13.12 0.81 20.21
CA ARG A 445 -14.47 0.32 20.49
C ARG A 445 -14.48 -0.84 21.49
N MET A 446 -13.52 -1.76 21.39
CA MET A 446 -13.33 -2.86 22.36
C MET A 446 -13.04 -2.31 23.76
N GLU A 447 -12.13 -1.35 23.88
CA GLU A 447 -11.79 -0.67 25.13
C GLU A 447 -13.02 -0.02 25.77
N THR A 448 -13.82 0.72 24.98
CA THR A 448 -15.07 1.32 25.45
C THR A 448 -16.03 0.27 26.04
N ARG A 449 -16.10 -0.93 25.46
CA ARG A 449 -16.94 -2.02 25.99
C ARG A 449 -16.38 -2.57 27.29
N VAL A 450 -15.06 -2.72 27.39
CA VAL A 450 -14.39 -3.19 28.61
C VAL A 450 -14.59 -2.22 29.77
N ILE A 451 -14.44 -0.91 29.53
CA ILE A 451 -14.71 0.13 30.53
C ILE A 451 -16.16 0.05 31.04
N ARG A 452 -17.10 -0.35 30.18
CA ARG A 452 -18.52 -0.56 30.53
C ARG A 452 -18.82 -1.96 31.13
N GLY A 453 -17.80 -2.73 31.48
CA GLY A 453 -17.95 -4.08 32.05
C GLY A 453 -18.49 -5.14 31.07
N LYS A 454 -18.45 -4.89 29.76
CA LYS A 454 -18.92 -5.82 28.72
C LYS A 454 -17.78 -6.66 28.15
N ASN A 455 -18.13 -7.74 27.45
CA ASN A 455 -17.16 -8.52 26.66
C ASN A 455 -16.56 -7.63 25.54
N PRO A 456 -15.22 -7.58 25.37
CA PRO A 456 -14.53 -6.77 24.37
C PRO A 456 -14.88 -7.16 22.95
N GLY A 457 -15.20 -8.44 22.70
CA GLY A 457 -15.52 -8.95 21.37
C GLY A 457 -16.60 -8.14 20.66
N LEU A 458 -16.36 -7.85 19.39
CA LEU A 458 -17.27 -7.08 18.54
C LEU A 458 -18.03 -8.04 17.63
N ASN A 459 -19.36 -8.03 17.68
CA ASN A 459 -20.16 -8.79 16.72
C ASN A 459 -20.06 -8.15 15.31
N ALA A 460 -20.46 -8.90 14.27
CA ALA A 460 -20.33 -8.47 12.87
C ALA A 460 -20.90 -7.07 12.60
N ALA A 461 -22.08 -6.75 13.14
CA ALA A 461 -22.70 -5.43 12.99
C ALA A 461 -21.90 -4.30 13.66
N ALA A 462 -21.33 -4.55 14.85
CA ALA A 462 -20.48 -3.56 15.51
C ALA A 462 -19.15 -3.36 14.77
N GLN A 463 -18.57 -4.43 14.23
CA GLN A 463 -17.35 -4.36 13.42
C GLN A 463 -17.60 -3.52 12.16
N GLU A 464 -18.61 -3.87 11.36
CA GLU A 464 -18.93 -3.16 10.12
C GLU A 464 -19.20 -1.68 10.36
N ASN A 465 -20.02 -1.34 11.38
CA ASN A 465 -20.32 0.06 11.68
C ASN A 465 -19.06 0.89 11.95
N VAL A 466 -18.12 0.36 12.76
CA VAL A 466 -16.85 1.03 13.06
C VAL A 466 -15.98 1.15 11.80
N LEU A 467 -15.92 0.09 11.00
CA LEU A 467 -15.16 0.04 9.77
C LEU A 467 -15.67 1.05 8.73
N VAL A 468 -16.99 1.10 8.51
CA VAL A 468 -17.63 2.05 7.58
C VAL A 468 -17.44 3.49 8.04
N GLU A 469 -17.63 3.77 9.34
CA GLU A 469 -17.38 5.11 9.91
C GLU A 469 -15.93 5.54 9.71
N LYS A 470 -14.98 4.64 10.00
CA LYS A 470 -13.55 4.92 9.82
C LYS A 470 -13.19 5.10 8.34
N ALA A 471 -13.74 4.31 7.44
CA ALA A 471 -13.51 4.42 5.99
C ALA A 471 -13.98 5.77 5.46
N ARG A 472 -15.17 6.22 5.86
CA ARG A 472 -15.69 7.55 5.52
C ARG A 472 -14.81 8.66 6.09
N SER A 473 -14.40 8.56 7.35
CA SER A 473 -13.47 9.51 7.96
C SER A 473 -12.12 9.61 7.22
N ILE A 474 -11.59 8.49 6.71
CA ILE A 474 -10.37 8.48 5.89
C ILE A 474 -10.62 9.22 4.57
N MET A 475 -11.73 8.94 3.88
CA MET A 475 -12.09 9.61 2.62
C MET A 475 -12.37 11.11 2.81
N ASP A 476 -12.98 11.49 3.93
CA ASP A 476 -13.21 12.89 4.32
C ASP A 476 -11.91 13.63 4.64
N GLY A 477 -10.90 12.92 5.15
CA GLY A 477 -9.57 13.46 5.46
C GLY A 477 -8.61 13.53 4.27
N TRP A 478 -9.02 13.13 3.06
CA TRP A 478 -8.15 13.17 1.88
C TRP A 478 -7.66 14.58 1.57
N SER A 479 -6.34 14.76 1.66
CA SER A 479 -5.64 16.04 1.55
C SER A 479 -4.43 15.93 0.62
N PHE A 480 -4.67 15.50 -0.61
CA PHE A 480 -3.67 15.39 -1.67
C PHE A 480 -4.13 16.09 -2.95
N ALA A 481 -3.22 16.27 -3.91
CA ALA A 481 -3.52 16.94 -5.18
C ALA A 481 -4.70 16.26 -5.89
N PHE A 482 -5.65 17.06 -6.38
CA PHE A 482 -6.88 16.61 -7.03
C PHE A 482 -7.83 15.78 -6.14
N ALA A 483 -7.66 15.72 -4.80
CA ALA A 483 -8.48 14.91 -3.90
C ALA A 483 -10.00 15.10 -4.10
N ARG A 484 -10.46 16.33 -4.33
CA ARG A 484 -11.88 16.62 -4.63
C ARG A 484 -12.35 15.93 -5.91
N ARG A 485 -11.59 16.04 -7.01
CA ARG A 485 -11.91 15.40 -8.28
C ARG A 485 -11.85 13.89 -8.19
N VAL A 486 -10.86 13.37 -7.43
CA VAL A 486 -10.74 11.94 -7.15
C VAL A 486 -11.99 11.44 -6.44
N ARG A 487 -12.44 12.16 -5.40
CA ARG A 487 -13.66 11.84 -4.66
C ARG A 487 -14.90 11.80 -5.55
N LEU A 488 -15.09 12.79 -6.43
CA LEU A 488 -16.24 12.85 -7.34
C LEU A 488 -16.34 11.59 -8.21
N PHE A 489 -15.23 11.19 -8.86
CA PHE A 489 -15.29 10.06 -9.77
C PHE A 489 -15.38 8.72 -9.03
N VAL A 490 -14.74 8.54 -7.86
CA VAL A 490 -14.90 7.30 -7.10
C VAL A 490 -16.32 7.16 -6.53
N ASP A 491 -16.93 8.26 -6.09
CA ASP A 491 -18.33 8.28 -5.65
C ASP A 491 -19.29 7.93 -6.81
N ALA A 492 -19.01 8.44 -8.01
CA ALA A 492 -19.78 8.12 -9.22
C ALA A 492 -19.65 6.65 -9.61
N ILE A 493 -18.42 6.12 -9.69
CA ILE A 493 -18.16 4.69 -9.95
C ILE A 493 -18.85 3.83 -8.90
N ALA A 494 -18.75 4.19 -7.61
CA ALA A 494 -19.32 3.42 -6.52
C ALA A 494 -20.85 3.35 -6.61
N ARG A 495 -21.50 4.48 -6.94
CA ARG A 495 -22.95 4.57 -7.11
C ARG A 495 -23.44 3.65 -8.24
N GLU A 496 -22.79 3.69 -9.39
CA GLU A 496 -23.17 2.83 -10.51
C GLU A 496 -22.87 1.35 -10.22
N CYS A 497 -21.74 1.06 -9.56
CA CYS A 497 -21.42 -0.29 -9.11
C CYS A 497 -22.49 -0.86 -8.17
N LEU A 498 -22.97 -0.03 -7.22
CA LEU A 498 -24.06 -0.40 -6.32
C LEU A 498 -25.36 -0.67 -7.08
N GLU A 499 -25.73 0.23 -7.99
CA GLU A 499 -26.94 0.09 -8.80
C GLU A 499 -26.96 -1.23 -9.58
N VAL A 500 -25.84 -1.57 -10.23
CA VAL A 500 -25.73 -2.83 -10.96
C VAL A 500 -25.71 -4.05 -10.04
N SER A 501 -25.08 -3.94 -8.87
CA SER A 501 -25.01 -5.05 -7.89
C SER A 501 -26.36 -5.34 -7.25
N ARG A 502 -27.26 -4.34 -7.21
CA ARG A 502 -28.66 -4.49 -6.77
C ARG A 502 -29.55 -5.25 -7.75
N SER A 503 -29.08 -5.52 -8.97
CA SER A 503 -29.84 -6.29 -9.95
C SER A 503 -30.31 -7.63 -9.35
N PRO A 504 -31.62 -7.96 -9.41
CA PRO A 504 -32.16 -9.16 -8.76
C PRO A 504 -31.54 -10.48 -9.26
N ASN A 505 -31.07 -10.49 -10.51
CA ASN A 505 -30.39 -11.63 -11.12
C ASN A 505 -28.88 -11.69 -10.83
N ALA A 506 -28.33 -10.71 -10.13
CA ALA A 506 -26.90 -10.58 -9.82
C ALA A 506 -26.02 -10.86 -11.04
N ARG A 507 -26.19 -10.08 -12.12
CA ARG A 507 -25.56 -10.34 -13.43
C ARG A 507 -24.03 -10.37 -13.39
N LEU A 508 -23.41 -9.69 -12.42
CA LEU A 508 -21.95 -9.65 -12.21
C LEU A 508 -21.50 -10.57 -11.06
N GLY A 509 -22.29 -11.57 -10.69
CA GLY A 509 -21.98 -12.46 -9.58
C GLY A 509 -21.89 -11.66 -8.27
N ALA A 510 -20.74 -11.70 -7.61
CA ALA A 510 -20.50 -11.09 -6.30
C ALA A 510 -20.74 -9.57 -6.21
N GLY A 511 -20.90 -8.90 -7.35
CA GLY A 511 -21.08 -7.45 -7.47
C GLY A 511 -19.97 -6.81 -8.30
N ALA A 512 -20.13 -5.51 -8.57
CA ALA A 512 -19.10 -4.70 -9.21
C ALA A 512 -18.40 -3.82 -8.18
N ASN A 513 -17.10 -3.60 -8.38
CA ASN A 513 -16.32 -2.58 -7.69
C ASN A 513 -15.31 -1.90 -8.61
N ALA A 514 -15.49 -2.05 -9.92
CA ALA A 514 -14.53 -1.61 -10.91
C ALA A 514 -15.22 -1.13 -12.20
N ILE A 515 -14.49 -0.32 -12.96
CA ILE A 515 -14.81 -0.04 -14.36
C ILE A 515 -13.69 -0.59 -15.26
N GLY A 516 -14.03 -0.98 -16.48
CA GLY A 516 -13.08 -1.34 -17.52
C GLY A 516 -13.10 -0.28 -18.62
N ILE A 517 -11.94 0.31 -18.91
CA ILE A 517 -11.75 1.23 -20.02
C ILE A 517 -10.89 0.53 -21.07
N PRO A 518 -11.18 0.65 -22.39
CA PRO A 518 -10.33 0.09 -23.43
C PRO A 518 -8.87 0.50 -23.24
N GLU A 519 -7.97 -0.48 -23.30
CA GLU A 519 -6.54 -0.28 -23.02
C GLU A 519 -5.91 0.77 -23.97
N GLU A 520 -6.37 0.83 -25.21
CA GLU A 520 -5.96 1.80 -26.24
C GLU A 520 -6.24 3.26 -25.83
N GLU A 521 -7.41 3.53 -25.25
CA GLU A 521 -7.78 4.89 -24.80
C GLU A 521 -6.87 5.37 -23.66
N ILE A 522 -6.48 4.46 -22.75
CA ILE A 522 -5.55 4.81 -21.68
C ILE A 522 -4.14 5.01 -22.22
N GLN A 523 -3.71 4.24 -23.23
CA GLN A 523 -2.42 4.49 -23.87
C GLN A 523 -2.36 5.87 -24.54
N GLU A 524 -3.45 6.28 -25.20
CA GLU A 524 -3.57 7.61 -25.78
C GLU A 524 -3.55 8.71 -24.69
N LEU A 525 -4.32 8.52 -23.61
CA LEU A 525 -4.32 9.43 -22.46
C LEU A 525 -2.91 9.64 -21.88
N LEU A 526 -2.10 8.57 -21.79
CA LEU A 526 -0.77 8.62 -21.19
C LEU A 526 0.33 9.14 -22.13
N ARG A 527 0.07 9.24 -23.43
CA ARG A 527 0.98 9.89 -24.39
C ARG A 527 0.84 11.42 -24.37
N GLY A 528 -0.33 11.93 -23.98
CA GLY A 528 -0.59 13.36 -23.87
C GLY A 528 -0.38 13.91 -22.46
N GLU A 529 -0.26 15.23 -22.35
CA GLU A 529 -0.31 15.95 -21.07
C GLU A 529 -1.77 16.20 -20.67
N SER A 530 -2.46 15.15 -20.24
CA SER A 530 -3.85 15.25 -19.78
C SER A 530 -3.93 15.44 -18.27
N GLU A 531 -4.70 16.43 -17.81
CA GLU A 531 -5.00 16.61 -16.38
C GLU A 531 -5.66 15.36 -15.78
N LEU A 532 -6.48 14.63 -16.55
CA LEU A 532 -7.08 13.37 -16.08
C LEU A 532 -6.02 12.30 -15.78
N ALA A 533 -4.90 12.28 -16.52
CA ALA A 533 -3.79 11.39 -16.20
C ALA A 533 -3.20 11.69 -14.82
N PHE A 534 -3.11 12.97 -14.44
CA PHE A 534 -2.71 13.38 -13.09
C PHE A 534 -3.75 13.02 -12.04
N VAL A 535 -5.05 13.20 -12.31
CA VAL A 535 -6.12 12.77 -11.41
C VAL A 535 -6.03 11.26 -11.13
N LEU A 536 -5.88 10.43 -12.17
CA LEU A 536 -5.72 8.98 -12.03
C LEU A 536 -4.43 8.60 -11.31
N LYS A 537 -3.32 9.27 -11.61
CA LYS A 537 -2.05 9.11 -10.91
C LYS A 537 -2.23 9.32 -9.41
N HIS A 538 -2.83 10.44 -9.00
CA HIS A 538 -3.00 10.77 -7.59
C HIS A 538 -4.01 9.84 -6.91
N ALA A 539 -5.06 9.41 -7.61
CA ALA A 539 -6.00 8.41 -7.11
C ALA A 539 -5.32 7.06 -6.81
N LEU A 540 -4.51 6.55 -7.74
CA LEU A 540 -3.78 5.30 -7.55
C LEU A 540 -2.72 5.44 -6.46
N ALA A 541 -1.90 6.48 -6.53
CA ALA A 541 -0.77 6.66 -5.61
C ALA A 541 -1.18 6.93 -4.15
N ASN A 542 -2.41 7.40 -3.90
CA ASN A 542 -2.96 7.62 -2.56
C ASN A 542 -3.99 6.55 -2.16
N GLY A 543 -4.05 5.42 -2.88
CA GLY A 543 -4.85 4.25 -2.48
C GLY A 543 -6.37 4.44 -2.60
N ALA A 544 -6.84 5.35 -3.46
CA ALA A 544 -8.27 5.49 -3.77
C ALA A 544 -8.75 4.45 -4.79
N ILE A 545 -7.86 4.04 -5.70
CA ILE A 545 -8.11 3.04 -6.75
C ILE A 545 -6.94 2.07 -6.88
N ILE A 546 -7.18 0.94 -7.54
CA ILE A 546 -6.18 -0.02 -7.99
C ILE A 546 -6.34 -0.16 -9.50
N VAL A 547 -5.21 -0.12 -10.22
CA VAL A 547 -5.22 -0.25 -11.68
C VAL A 547 -4.67 -1.60 -12.11
N ARG A 548 -5.33 -2.23 -13.09
CA ARG A 548 -4.84 -3.43 -13.77
C ARG A 548 -4.90 -3.22 -15.29
N ARG A 549 -3.73 -3.05 -15.89
CA ARG A 549 -3.55 -2.88 -17.34
C ARG A 549 -3.65 -4.22 -18.06
N ASN A 550 -3.92 -4.16 -19.37
CA ASN A 550 -3.88 -5.33 -20.27
C ASN A 550 -4.73 -6.53 -19.80
N TYR A 551 -5.88 -6.27 -19.19
CA TYR A 551 -6.80 -7.32 -18.75
C TYR A 551 -7.62 -7.84 -19.95
N GLY A 552 -7.34 -9.08 -20.36
CA GLY A 552 -8.05 -9.72 -21.47
C GLY A 552 -9.42 -10.27 -21.07
N GLN A 553 -10.49 -9.77 -21.67
CA GLN A 553 -11.84 -10.34 -21.55
C GLN A 553 -12.67 -10.04 -22.80
N GLY A 554 -13.40 -11.06 -23.28
CA GLY A 554 -14.32 -10.91 -24.41
C GLY A 554 -13.62 -10.54 -25.73
N GLY A 555 -12.38 -11.00 -25.93
CA GLY A 555 -11.57 -10.66 -27.12
C GLY A 555 -11.04 -9.23 -27.14
N ARG A 556 -11.19 -8.47 -26.05
CA ARG A 556 -10.68 -7.10 -25.90
C ARG A 556 -9.70 -7.00 -24.73
N SER A 557 -8.82 -6.01 -24.79
CA SER A 557 -7.89 -5.65 -23.72
C SER A 557 -8.40 -4.43 -22.97
N TRP A 558 -8.49 -4.54 -21.65
CA TRP A 558 -9.05 -3.53 -20.76
C TRP A 558 -8.01 -3.04 -19.75
N CYS A 559 -8.09 -1.76 -19.42
CA CYS A 559 -7.53 -1.22 -18.20
C CYS A 559 -8.63 -1.19 -17.14
N LEU A 560 -8.53 -2.07 -16.15
CA LEU A 560 -9.45 -2.08 -15.01
C LEU A 560 -9.04 -1.02 -14.00
N ILE A 561 -10.00 -0.21 -13.59
CA ILE A 561 -9.90 0.74 -12.49
C ILE A 561 -10.82 0.22 -11.40
N GLU A 562 -10.23 -0.47 -10.42
CA GLU A 562 -10.91 -1.04 -9.26
C GLU A 562 -10.93 0.00 -8.13
N LEU A 563 -12.05 0.17 -7.45
CA LEU A 563 -12.12 0.97 -6.23
C LEU A 563 -11.32 0.29 -5.12
N SER A 564 -10.63 1.06 -4.29
CA SER A 564 -9.91 0.49 -3.15
C SER A 564 -10.89 -0.10 -2.13
N GLY A 565 -10.38 -0.98 -1.27
CA GLY A 565 -11.12 -1.58 -0.16
C GLY A 565 -11.68 -0.53 0.80
N THR A 566 -10.96 0.57 1.05
CA THR A 566 -11.48 1.69 1.85
C THR A 566 -12.70 2.34 1.19
N VAL A 567 -12.64 2.60 -0.12
CA VAL A 567 -13.79 3.14 -0.87
C VAL A 567 -14.93 2.12 -0.90
N CYS A 568 -14.64 0.85 -1.21
CA CYS A 568 -15.64 -0.21 -1.23
C CYS A 568 -16.39 -0.30 0.12
N LEU A 569 -15.66 -0.28 1.23
CA LEU A 569 -16.22 -0.32 2.57
C LEU A 569 -17.10 0.90 2.87
N ALA A 570 -16.68 2.11 2.51
CA ALA A 570 -17.45 3.34 2.74
C ALA A 570 -18.82 3.35 2.03
N HIS A 571 -18.88 2.71 0.85
CA HIS A 571 -20.08 2.59 0.02
C HIS A 571 -20.83 1.26 0.18
N GLY A 572 -20.29 0.28 0.93
CA GLY A 572 -20.89 -1.05 1.11
C GLY A 572 -20.79 -1.95 -0.13
N LEU A 573 -19.73 -1.81 -0.93
CA LEU A 573 -19.45 -2.62 -2.12
C LEU A 573 -18.64 -3.88 -1.79
N THR A 574 -18.72 -4.89 -2.65
CA THR A 574 -17.93 -6.11 -2.50
C THR A 574 -16.42 -5.89 -2.59
N PHE A 575 -15.64 -6.63 -1.80
CA PHE A 575 -14.19 -6.77 -1.98
C PHE A 575 -13.80 -7.84 -3.01
N LYS A 576 -14.77 -8.64 -3.47
CA LYS A 576 -14.54 -9.62 -4.53
C LYS A 576 -14.25 -8.89 -5.84
N ARG A 577 -13.31 -9.40 -6.60
CA ARG A 577 -12.89 -8.80 -7.88
C ARG A 577 -13.44 -9.62 -9.04
N GLY A 578 -13.58 -8.99 -10.21
CA GLY A 578 -13.96 -9.64 -11.47
C GLY A 578 -15.24 -9.08 -12.11
N GLY A 579 -16.12 -8.45 -11.33
CA GLY A 579 -17.24 -7.66 -11.86
C GLY A 579 -16.81 -6.23 -12.16
N PHE A 580 -16.89 -5.82 -13.42
CA PHE A 580 -16.65 -4.43 -13.81
C PHE A 580 -17.71 -3.91 -14.78
N LEU A 581 -17.84 -2.58 -14.83
CA LEU A 581 -18.70 -1.88 -15.78
C LEU A 581 -17.86 -1.39 -16.97
N GLU A 582 -18.29 -1.69 -18.19
CA GLU A 582 -17.64 -1.19 -19.40
C GLU A 582 -17.89 0.32 -19.55
N LYS A 583 -16.82 1.10 -19.62
CA LYS A 583 -16.85 2.56 -19.73
C LYS A 583 -15.79 3.05 -20.73
N ARG A 584 -15.90 4.31 -21.11
CA ARG A 584 -14.95 5.03 -22.00
C ARG A 584 -14.20 6.07 -21.18
N ILE A 585 -13.11 6.62 -21.70
CA ILE A 585 -12.35 7.66 -21.00
C ILE A 585 -13.18 8.93 -20.76
N SER A 586 -14.13 9.25 -21.65
CA SER A 586 -15.04 10.38 -21.52
C SER A 586 -15.87 10.33 -20.24
N TYR A 587 -16.25 9.13 -19.80
CA TYR A 587 -16.98 8.95 -18.54
C TYR A 587 -16.17 9.44 -17.33
N LEU A 588 -14.86 9.19 -17.30
CA LEU A 588 -14.00 9.67 -16.21
C LEU A 588 -13.81 11.19 -16.24
N LEU A 589 -13.77 11.79 -17.44
CA LEU A 589 -13.74 13.24 -17.58
C LEU A 589 -15.01 13.86 -17.00
N GLU A 590 -16.18 13.33 -17.38
CA GLU A 590 -17.48 13.80 -16.87
C GLU A 590 -17.64 13.58 -15.36
N ALA A 591 -17.23 12.41 -14.85
CA ALA A 591 -17.38 12.06 -13.44
C ALA A 591 -16.39 12.77 -12.51
N SER A 592 -15.32 13.38 -13.04
CA SER A 592 -14.28 14.06 -12.25
C SER A 592 -14.40 15.59 -12.24
N ASN A 593 -15.41 16.13 -12.92
CA ASN A 593 -15.77 17.56 -12.93
C ASN A 593 -16.95 17.81 -11.99
#